data_AF-A0A379W7Q0-F1
#
_entry.id   AF-A0A379W7Q0-F1
#
_cell.length_a   1.000
_cell.length_b   1.000
_cell.length_c   1.000
_cell.angle_alpha   90.00
_cell.angle_beta   90.00
_cell.angle_gamma   90.00
#
_symmetry.space_group_name_H-M   'P 1'
#
loop_
_entity.id
_entity.type
_entity.pdbx_description
1 polymer ?
#
loop_
_entity_poly.entity_id
_entity_poly.type
_entity_poly.pdbx_seq_one_letter_code
_entity_poly.pdbx_strand_id
1 'polypeptide(L)'
;MLSFWLKENASGRRRIVIIGLVMLLTAVVLNQLGQALIPVKRASPTLSFEHIYRVSELLHIPTKDASKDSFPGDHGMMLLIFSAFMLRYFGKTAGIIALIIFVVFAFPRVMIGAHWFTDIVVGSLTVILIGLPWWLMTPLSDRAIALFENYLPGGNKQILNK
;
A
#
# COMPACT_ATOMS: atom_id res chain seq x y z
N MET A 1 3.88 2.03 -12.39
CA MET A 1 5.36 1.96 -12.33
C MET A 1 5.98 1.39 -13.61
N LEU A 2 5.45 0.31 -14.21
CA LEU A 2 6.02 -0.31 -15.42
C LEU A 2 6.21 0.66 -16.60
N SER A 3 5.22 1.51 -16.88
CA SER A 3 5.31 2.51 -17.96
C SER A 3 6.45 3.52 -17.77
N PHE A 4 6.75 3.89 -16.52
CA PHE A 4 7.88 4.75 -16.19
C PHE A 4 9.20 4.00 -16.31
N TRP A 5 9.24 2.76 -15.83
CA TRP A 5 10.42 1.90 -15.95
C TRP A 5 10.89 1.73 -17.39
N LEU A 6 9.96 1.42 -18.31
CA LEU A 6 10.29 1.14 -19.71
C LEU A 6 10.93 2.35 -20.40
N LYS A 7 10.54 3.57 -20.01
CA LYS A 7 11.04 4.84 -20.56
C LYS A 7 12.39 5.29 -19.97
N GLU A 8 12.81 4.70 -18.86
CA GLU A 8 14.01 5.13 -18.13
C GLU A 8 15.29 4.42 -18.57
N ASN A 9 16.41 5.10 -18.38
CA ASN A 9 17.76 4.54 -18.54
C ASN A 9 18.11 3.61 -17.37
N ALA A 10 19.23 2.88 -17.46
CA ALA A 10 19.60 1.87 -16.46
C ALA A 10 19.71 2.41 -15.02
N SER A 11 20.17 3.66 -14.85
CA SER A 11 20.20 4.32 -13.53
C SER A 11 18.79 4.71 -13.04
N GLY A 12 17.94 5.24 -13.91
CA GLY A 12 16.54 5.58 -13.59
C GLY A 12 15.71 4.35 -13.24
N ARG A 13 15.86 3.24 -13.98
CA ARG A 13 15.25 1.94 -13.66
C ARG A 13 15.64 1.46 -12.27
N ARG A 14 16.93 1.55 -11.92
CA ARG A 14 17.43 1.21 -10.58
C ARG A 14 16.77 2.08 -9.50
N ARG A 15 16.67 3.39 -9.72
CA ARG A 15 16.00 4.30 -8.79
C ARG A 15 14.52 3.95 -8.60
N ILE A 16 13.81 3.56 -9.67
CA ILE A 16 12.42 3.10 -9.60
C ILE A 16 12.28 1.83 -8.76
N VAL A 17 13.20 0.86 -8.88
CA VAL A 17 13.25 -0.32 -7.98
C VAL A 17 13.36 0.12 -6.53
N ILE A 18 14.30 1.02 -6.25
CA ILE A 18 14.60 1.46 -4.89
C ILE A 18 13.41 2.21 -4.28
N ILE A 19 12.74 3.07 -5.05
CA ILE A 19 11.48 3.70 -4.63
C ILE A 19 10.45 2.61 -4.30
N GLY A 20 10.33 1.57 -5.12
CA GLY A 20 9.48 0.41 -4.84
C GLY A 20 9.83 -0.32 -3.54
N LEU A 21 11.12 -0.51 -3.25
CA LEU A 21 11.59 -1.13 -2.00
C LEU A 21 11.26 -0.27 -0.79
N VAL A 22 11.52 1.04 -0.86
CA VAL A 22 11.20 1.99 0.22
C VAL A 22 9.69 2.06 0.44
N MET A 23 8.90 2.01 -0.63
CA MET A 23 7.44 1.92 -0.55
C MET A 23 6.99 0.65 0.18
N LEU A 24 7.54 -0.53 -0.17
CA LEU A 24 7.22 -1.79 0.51
C LEU A 24 7.63 -1.77 1.99
N LEU A 25 8.81 -1.21 2.30
CA LEU A 25 9.26 -1.03 3.68
C LEU A 25 8.29 -0.12 4.46
N THR A 26 7.88 1.00 3.87
CA THR A 26 6.91 1.93 4.47
C THR A 26 5.58 1.23 4.72
N ALA A 27 5.12 0.44 3.74
CA ALA A 27 3.90 -0.36 3.83
C ALA A 27 3.93 -1.35 5.00
N VAL A 28 5.02 -2.11 5.14
CA VAL A 28 5.18 -3.03 6.27
C VAL A 28 5.18 -2.26 7.60
N VAL A 29 6.00 -1.23 7.73
CA VAL A 29 6.13 -0.47 8.99
C VAL A 29 4.80 0.15 9.40
N LEU A 30 4.12 0.87 8.50
CA LEU A 30 2.85 1.51 8.83
C LEU A 30 1.72 0.51 9.06
N ASN A 31 1.68 -0.60 8.33
CA ASN A 31 0.68 -1.65 8.57
C ASN A 31 0.87 -2.27 9.96
N GLN A 32 2.10 -2.60 10.34
CA GLN A 32 2.40 -3.19 11.65
C GLN A 32 2.12 -2.19 12.78
N LEU A 33 2.50 -0.92 12.62
CA LEU A 33 2.19 0.12 13.61
C LEU A 33 0.68 0.36 13.71
N GLY A 34 -0.04 0.40 12.59
CA GLY A 34 -1.49 0.55 12.57
C GLY A 34 -2.19 -0.57 13.33
N GLN A 35 -1.80 -1.82 13.12
CA GLN A 35 -2.37 -2.95 13.86
C GLN A 35 -1.93 -3.00 15.33
N ALA A 36 -0.69 -2.61 15.65
CA ALA A 36 -0.18 -2.66 17.02
C ALA A 36 -0.72 -1.53 17.90
N LEU A 37 -0.91 -0.32 17.34
CA LEU A 37 -1.30 0.88 18.09
C LEU A 37 -2.81 1.04 18.22
N ILE A 38 -3.59 0.40 17.34
CA ILE A 38 -5.04 0.43 17.37
C ILE A 38 -5.53 -0.86 18.05
N PRO A 39 -5.94 -0.83 19.33
CA PRO A 39 -6.37 -2.02 20.07
C PRO A 39 -7.81 -2.43 19.71
N VAL A 40 -8.15 -2.44 18.42
CA VAL A 40 -9.49 -2.78 17.93
C VAL A 40 -9.39 -4.07 17.13
N LYS A 41 -9.76 -5.19 17.76
CA LYS A 41 -9.94 -6.46 17.05
C LYS A 41 -11.36 -6.56 16.56
N ARG A 42 -11.54 -6.61 15.25
CA ARG A 42 -12.85 -6.69 14.62
C ARG A 42 -12.95 -7.85 13.66
N ALA A 43 -13.96 -8.69 13.86
CA ALA A 43 -14.31 -9.73 12.90
C ALA A 43 -14.92 -9.11 11.62
N SER A 44 -14.63 -9.71 10.47
CA SER A 44 -15.18 -9.30 9.18
C SER A 44 -16.69 -9.53 9.11
N PRO A 45 -17.41 -8.90 8.16
CA PRO A 45 -18.84 -9.14 7.94
C PRO A 45 -19.21 -10.63 7.85
N THR A 46 -18.41 -11.41 7.12
CA THR A 46 -18.63 -12.86 6.95
C THR A 46 -18.48 -13.70 8.21
N LEU A 47 -17.88 -13.15 9.27
CA LEU A 47 -17.77 -13.82 10.57
C LEU A 47 -18.76 -13.25 11.59
N SER A 48 -19.52 -12.22 11.23
CA SER A 48 -20.43 -11.49 12.11
C SER A 48 -21.90 -11.85 11.88
N PHE A 49 -22.23 -12.41 10.71
CA PHE A 49 -23.60 -12.78 10.34
C PHE A 49 -23.71 -14.27 10.01
N GLU A 50 -24.87 -14.84 10.35
CA GLU A 50 -25.26 -16.20 9.96
C GLU A 50 -25.98 -16.18 8.60
N HIS A 51 -26.09 -17.33 7.93
CA HIS A 51 -26.79 -17.51 6.64
C HIS A 51 -26.29 -16.63 5.49
N ILE A 52 -24.97 -16.51 5.37
CA ILE A 52 -24.30 -15.75 4.30
C ILE A 52 -23.86 -16.65 3.15
N TYR A 53 -23.78 -16.10 1.95
CA TYR A 53 -23.15 -16.78 0.82
C TYR A 53 -21.67 -16.41 0.74
N ARG A 54 -20.79 -17.36 1.03
CA ARG A 54 -19.35 -17.15 0.96
C ARG A 54 -18.84 -17.50 -0.43
N VAL A 55 -17.98 -16.65 -0.99
CA VAL A 55 -17.42 -16.89 -2.33
C VAL A 55 -16.62 -18.19 -2.35
N SER A 56 -15.95 -18.53 -1.26
CA SER A 56 -15.24 -19.81 -1.10
C SER A 56 -16.15 -21.04 -1.10
N GLU A 57 -17.43 -20.88 -0.78
CA GLU A 57 -18.42 -21.97 -0.78
C GLU A 57 -19.12 -22.10 -2.14
N LEU A 58 -19.24 -20.99 -2.87
CA LEU A 58 -19.87 -20.95 -4.19
C LEU A 58 -18.93 -21.33 -5.34
N LEU A 59 -17.62 -21.15 -5.15
CA LEU A 59 -16.60 -21.40 -6.16
C LEU A 59 -15.53 -22.35 -5.61
N HIS A 60 -15.00 -23.24 -6.47
CA HIS A 60 -13.87 -24.12 -6.15
C HIS A 60 -12.52 -23.38 -6.08
N ILE A 61 -12.54 -22.05 -5.87
CA ILE A 61 -11.37 -21.19 -5.85
C ILE A 61 -11.15 -20.73 -4.40
N PRO A 62 -9.98 -21.03 -3.80
CA PRO A 62 -9.68 -20.58 -2.44
C PRO A 62 -9.66 -19.05 -2.39
N THR A 63 -10.61 -18.47 -1.65
CA THR A 63 -10.79 -17.02 -1.57
C THR A 63 -10.70 -16.57 -0.11
N LYS A 64 -9.91 -15.51 0.16
CA LYS A 64 -9.79 -14.92 1.51
C LYS A 64 -11.01 -14.05 1.82
N ASP A 65 -12.17 -14.68 2.02
CA ASP A 65 -13.46 -14.01 2.23
C ASP A 65 -13.82 -13.81 3.71
N ALA A 66 -12.92 -14.12 4.64
CA ALA A 66 -13.07 -13.82 6.07
C ALA A 66 -11.77 -13.31 6.70
N SER A 67 -11.92 -12.47 7.73
CA SER A 67 -10.83 -12.02 8.59
C SER A 67 -11.27 -11.91 10.05
N LYS A 68 -10.54 -12.55 10.96
CA LYS A 68 -10.75 -12.41 12.41
C LYS A 68 -10.24 -11.06 12.95
N ASP A 69 -9.37 -10.42 12.19
CA ASP A 69 -8.79 -9.12 12.51
C ASP A 69 -8.81 -8.24 11.25
N SER A 70 -9.96 -7.59 11.03
CA SER A 70 -10.28 -6.86 9.81
C SER A 70 -9.93 -5.37 9.88
N PHE A 71 -9.69 -4.83 11.08
CA PHE A 71 -9.42 -3.41 11.34
C PHE A 71 -7.99 -3.19 11.82
N PRO A 72 -7.26 -2.18 11.28
CA PRO A 72 -7.55 -1.42 10.06
C PRO A 72 -7.43 -2.28 8.80
N GLY A 73 -8.05 -1.85 7.70
CA GLY A 73 -8.02 -2.60 6.44
C GLY A 73 -6.62 -2.66 5.81
N ASP A 74 -5.94 -3.81 5.92
CA ASP A 74 -4.60 -4.07 5.39
C ASP A 74 -4.48 -3.76 3.88
N HIS A 75 -5.39 -4.30 3.07
CA HIS A 75 -5.40 -4.10 1.61
C HIS A 75 -5.62 -2.63 1.24
N GLY A 76 -6.50 -1.94 1.98
CA GLY A 76 -6.76 -0.51 1.79
C GLY A 76 -5.51 0.32 2.07
N MET A 77 -4.78 0.02 3.16
CA MET A 77 -3.53 0.71 3.49
C MET A 77 -2.47 0.53 2.41
N MET A 78 -2.26 -0.70 1.92
CA MET A 78 -1.23 -0.98 0.89
C MET A 78 -1.48 -0.16 -0.39
N LEU A 79 -2.73 -0.12 -0.86
CA LEU A 79 -3.11 0.60 -2.09
C LEU A 79 -3.08 2.12 -1.91
N LEU A 80 -3.39 2.64 -0.73
CA LEU A 80 -3.28 4.07 -0.41
C LEU A 80 -1.81 4.51 -0.30
N ILE A 81 -0.94 3.69 0.31
CA ILE A 81 0.51 3.94 0.33
C ILE A 81 1.07 3.95 -1.09
N PHE A 82 0.69 2.97 -1.91
CA PHE A 82 1.04 2.96 -3.32
C PHE A 82 0.60 4.26 -4.00
N SER A 83 -0.64 4.69 -3.80
CA SER A 83 -1.17 5.93 -4.39
C SER A 83 -0.38 7.17 -3.98
N ALA A 84 0.00 7.27 -2.71
CA ALA A 84 0.80 8.37 -2.20
C ALA A 84 2.24 8.38 -2.76
N PHE A 85 2.88 7.21 -2.89
CA PHE A 85 4.19 7.10 -3.55
C PHE A 85 4.13 7.44 -5.04
N MET A 86 3.08 6.99 -5.73
CA MET A 86 2.84 7.35 -7.12
C MET A 86 2.65 8.86 -7.28
N LEU A 87 1.90 9.50 -6.38
CA LEU A 87 1.74 10.95 -6.37
C LEU A 87 3.07 11.68 -6.11
N ARG A 88 3.83 11.25 -5.10
CA ARG A 88 5.08 11.92 -4.67
C ARG A 88 6.19 11.82 -5.70
N TYR A 89 6.40 10.64 -6.28
CA TYR A 89 7.59 10.35 -7.10
C TYR A 89 7.32 10.32 -8.62
N PHE A 90 6.08 10.08 -9.04
CA PHE A 90 5.71 9.91 -10.45
C PHE A 90 4.69 10.95 -10.93
N GLY A 91 4.27 11.87 -10.05
CA GLY A 91 3.45 13.03 -10.38
C GLY A 91 1.95 12.82 -10.22
N LYS A 92 1.20 13.92 -10.40
CA LYS A 92 -0.25 14.00 -10.11
C LYS A 92 -1.08 12.99 -10.92
N THR A 93 -0.83 12.86 -12.21
CA THR A 93 -1.55 11.93 -13.08
C THR A 93 -1.38 10.48 -12.61
N ALA A 94 -0.16 10.10 -12.24
CA ALA A 94 0.12 8.76 -11.74
C ALA A 94 -0.56 8.50 -10.38
N GLY A 95 -0.59 9.51 -9.50
CA GLY A 95 -1.33 9.47 -8.24
C GLY A 95 -2.84 9.29 -8.44
N ILE A 96 -3.45 10.02 -9.38
CA ILE A 96 -4.89 9.90 -9.70
C ILE A 96 -5.21 8.51 -10.24
N ILE A 97 -4.41 8.00 -11.18
CA ILE A 97 -4.59 6.64 -11.71
C ILE A 97 -4.46 5.61 -10.57
N ALA A 98 -3.49 5.77 -9.68
CA ALA A 98 -3.31 4.89 -8.54
C ALA A 98 -4.49 4.94 -7.57
N LEU A 99 -5.12 6.10 -7.38
CA LEU A 99 -6.32 6.23 -6.57
C LEU A 99 -7.54 5.52 -7.19
N ILE A 100 -7.68 5.57 -8.52
CA ILE A 100 -8.70 4.78 -9.24
C ILE A 100 -8.45 3.29 -9.02
N ILE A 101 -7.20 2.85 -9.14
CA ILE A 101 -6.80 1.46 -8.84
C ILE A 101 -7.17 1.10 -7.39
N PHE A 102 -6.89 1.98 -6.43
CA PHE A 102 -7.29 1.76 -5.04
C PHE A 102 -8.79 1.49 -4.93
N VAL A 103 -9.66 2.33 -5.52
CA VAL A 103 -11.11 2.14 -5.46
C VAL A 103 -11.51 0.80 -6.06
N VAL A 104 -11.05 0.50 -7.28
CA VAL A 104 -11.41 -0.73 -8.01
C VAL A 104 -10.97 -2.00 -7.28
N PHE A 105 -9.78 -2.00 -6.65
CA PHE A 105 -9.23 -3.20 -6.00
C PHE A 105 -9.58 -3.31 -4.51
N ALA A 106 -9.94 -2.20 -3.85
CA ALA A 106 -10.42 -2.23 -2.47
C ALA A 106 -11.87 -2.71 -2.37
N PHE A 107 -12.71 -2.37 -3.35
CA PHE A 107 -14.15 -2.68 -3.31
C PHE A 107 -14.47 -4.18 -3.28
N PRO A 108 -13.81 -5.05 -4.07
CA PRO A 108 -14.01 -6.50 -3.99
C PRO A 108 -13.85 -7.05 -2.57
N ARG A 109 -12.91 -6.52 -1.77
CA ARG A 109 -12.70 -6.94 -0.39
C ARG A 109 -13.89 -6.62 0.53
N VAL A 110 -14.58 -5.52 0.25
CA VAL A 110 -15.82 -5.13 0.94
C VAL A 110 -16.98 -5.99 0.45
N MET A 111 -17.11 -6.19 -0.86
CA MET A 111 -18.19 -6.96 -1.47
C MET A 111 -18.21 -8.42 -1.04
N ILE A 112 -17.04 -9.07 -0.93
CA ILE A 112 -16.95 -10.45 -0.43
C ILE A 112 -17.05 -10.55 1.09
N GLY A 113 -17.19 -9.41 1.79
CA GLY A 113 -17.32 -9.35 3.25
C GLY A 113 -16.05 -9.71 4.03
N ALA A 114 -14.87 -9.58 3.41
CA ALA A 114 -13.59 -9.77 4.11
C ALA A 114 -13.21 -8.55 4.97
N HIS A 115 -13.71 -7.37 4.61
CA HIS A 115 -13.60 -6.14 5.39
C HIS A 115 -14.92 -5.37 5.37
N TRP A 116 -15.20 -4.67 6.45
CA TRP A 116 -16.19 -3.61 6.49
C TRP A 116 -15.72 -2.39 5.69
N PHE A 117 -16.64 -1.63 5.14
CA PHE A 117 -16.33 -0.33 4.53
C PHE A 117 -15.55 0.60 5.49
N THR A 118 -15.92 0.58 6.78
CA THR A 118 -15.25 1.37 7.81
C THR A 118 -13.83 0.90 8.13
N ASP A 119 -13.46 -0.36 7.85
CA ASP A 119 -12.05 -0.81 7.99
C ASP A 119 -11.14 0.02 7.08
N ILE A 120 -11.66 0.40 5.91
CA ILE A 120 -10.94 1.13 4.88
C ILE A 120 -11.02 2.64 5.15
N VAL A 121 -12.22 3.18 5.26
CA VAL A 121 -12.42 4.63 5.38
C VAL A 121 -12.01 5.18 6.74
N VAL A 122 -12.25 4.45 7.82
CA VAL A 122 -11.87 4.91 9.16
C VAL A 122 -10.52 4.31 9.56
N GLY A 123 -10.30 3.02 9.34
CA GLY A 123 -9.05 2.38 9.70
C GLY A 123 -7.90 2.82 8.81
N SER A 124 -7.92 2.40 7.53
CA SER A 124 -6.81 2.64 6.61
C SER A 124 -6.53 4.13 6.43
N LEU A 125 -7.53 4.97 6.14
CA LEU A 125 -7.29 6.40 5.91
C LEU A 125 -6.70 7.10 7.15
N THR A 126 -7.14 6.76 8.37
CA THR A 126 -6.56 7.36 9.59
C THR A 126 -5.07 7.08 9.69
N VAL A 127 -4.67 5.81 9.55
CA VAL A 127 -3.26 5.42 9.64
C VAL A 127 -2.45 6.11 8.55
N ILE A 128 -2.98 6.17 7.32
CA ILE A 128 -2.28 6.74 6.18
C ILE A 128 -2.17 8.26 6.26
N LEU A 129 -3.26 8.96 6.58
CA LEU A 129 -3.29 10.43 6.66
C LEU A 129 -2.49 10.96 7.85
N ILE A 130 -2.30 10.17 8.90
CA ILE A 130 -1.41 10.52 10.00
C ILE A 130 0.03 10.13 9.67
N GLY A 131 0.29 8.89 9.24
CA GLY A 131 1.65 8.36 9.11
C GLY A 131 2.42 8.87 7.89
N LEU A 132 1.77 8.96 6.72
CA LEU A 132 2.49 9.28 5.48
C LEU A 132 2.99 10.72 5.38
N PRO A 133 2.29 11.76 5.87
CA PRO A 133 2.82 13.12 5.78
C PRO A 133 4.20 13.28 6.44
N TRP A 134 4.41 12.69 7.63
CA TRP A 134 5.71 12.72 8.29
C TRP A 134 6.80 12.02 7.49
N TRP A 135 6.45 11.01 6.70
CA TRP A 135 7.42 10.23 5.93
C TRP A 135 7.71 10.82 4.55
N LEU A 136 6.68 11.21 3.81
CA LEU A 136 6.76 11.61 2.40
C LEU A 136 6.85 13.12 2.16
N MET A 137 6.35 13.94 3.10
CA MET A 137 6.47 15.40 3.00
C MET A 137 7.72 15.94 3.69
N THR A 138 8.45 15.09 4.41
CA THR A 138 9.78 15.41 4.94
C THR A 138 10.87 14.77 4.07
N PRO A 139 12.16 15.13 4.24
CA PRO A 139 13.26 14.50 3.51
C PRO A 139 13.53 13.04 3.89
N LEU A 140 12.75 12.43 4.79
CA LEU A 140 13.04 11.09 5.32
C LEU A 140 12.97 10.00 4.25
N SER A 141 11.92 9.99 3.43
CA SER A 141 11.78 9.00 2.35
C SER A 141 12.89 9.17 1.30
N ASP A 142 13.28 10.40 1.00
CA ASP A 142 14.35 10.71 0.04
C ASP A 142 15.73 10.28 0.57
N ARG A 143 15.98 10.47 1.88
CA ARG A 143 17.18 9.95 2.55
C ARG A 143 17.23 8.42 2.55
N ALA A 144 16.10 7.76 2.77
CA ALA A 144 16.01 6.31 2.70
C ALA A 144 16.34 5.81 1.28
N ILE A 145 15.77 6.44 0.24
CA ILE A 145 16.10 6.12 -1.16
C ILE A 145 17.60 6.30 -1.41
N ALA A 146 18.19 7.42 -0.99
CA ALA A 146 19.62 7.68 -1.15
C ALA A 146 20.50 6.66 -0.40
N LEU A 147 20.07 6.22 0.79
CA LEU A 147 20.73 5.13 1.54
C LEU A 147 20.74 3.85 0.70
N PHE A 148 19.58 3.40 0.23
CA PHE A 148 19.49 2.21 -0.61
C PHE A 148 20.28 2.36 -1.92
N GLU A 149 20.32 3.56 -2.50
CA GLU A 149 21.14 3.84 -3.70
C GLU A 149 22.64 3.68 -3.43
N ASN A 150 23.12 4.03 -2.23
CA ASN A 150 24.52 3.93 -1.88
C ASN A 150 24.95 2.50 -1.51
N TYR A 151 24.10 1.79 -0.76
CA TYR A 151 24.41 0.49 -0.18
C TYR A 151 24.03 -0.70 -1.07
N LEU A 152 23.03 -0.60 -1.95
CA LEU A 152 22.68 -1.71 -2.84
C LEU A 152 23.72 -1.85 -3.97
N PRO A 153 24.22 -3.07 -4.23
CA PRO A 153 25.17 -3.31 -5.31
C PRO A 153 24.57 -2.96 -6.67
N GLY A 154 25.40 -2.44 -7.58
CA GLY A 154 25.00 -2.10 -8.95
C GLY A 154 25.91 -1.03 -9.56
N GLY A 155 26.35 -1.24 -10.79
CA GLY A 155 27.26 -0.32 -11.51
C GLY A 155 26.61 1.00 -11.96
N ASN A 156 25.29 1.11 -11.90
CA ASN A 156 24.53 2.27 -12.38
C ASN A 156 24.17 3.25 -11.24
N LYS A 157 25.11 3.51 -10.33
CA LYS A 157 24.92 4.52 -9.28
C LYS A 157 24.74 5.88 -9.95
N GLN A 158 23.71 6.61 -9.53
CA GLN A 158 23.57 8.01 -9.91
C GLN A 158 24.73 8.75 -9.25
N ILE A 159 25.73 9.17 -10.03
CA ILE A 159 26.79 10.03 -9.52
C ILE A 159 26.11 11.37 -9.22
N LEU A 160 25.84 11.63 -7.95
CA LEU A 160 25.44 12.94 -7.47
C LEU A 160 26.60 13.89 -7.82
N ASN A 161 26.44 14.69 -8.87
CA ASN A 161 27.23 15.91 -8.99
C ASN A 161 26.88 16.75 -7.76
N LYS A 162 27.91 17.00 -6.93
CA LYS A 162 27.85 17.95 -5.82
C LYS A 162 27.50 19.35 -6.34
#